data_AF-A0A1F3EPE3-F1
#
_entry.id   AF-A0A1F3EPE3-F1
#
_cell.length_a   1.000
_cell.length_b   1.000
_cell.length_c   1.000
_cell.angle_alpha   90.00
_cell.angle_beta   90.00
_cell.angle_gamma   90.00
#
_symmetry.space_group_name_H-M   'P 1'
#
loop_
_entity.id
_entity.type
_entity.pdbx_description
1 polymer ?
#
loop_
_entity_poly.entity_id
_entity_poly.type
_entity_poly.pdbx_seq_one_letter_code
_entity_poly.pdbx_strand_id
1 'polypeptide(L)' 'MPKLRPVSWKDFVKKIKLLGFEGPFYRGKHPYMIKDNLVLTIPNQHKKDIGIPLLQRVLRQAKISTDEWLS' A
#
# COMPACT_ATOMS: atom_id res chain seq x y z
N MET A 1 -3.74 -20.86 -2.97
CA MET A 1 -2.90 -19.64 -2.90
C MET A 1 -3.79 -18.43 -3.10
N PRO A 2 -3.80 -17.47 -2.17
CA PRO A 2 -4.57 -16.24 -2.34
C PRO A 2 -4.06 -15.48 -3.58
N LYS A 3 -4.94 -15.16 -4.53
CA LYS A 3 -4.57 -14.47 -5.78
C LYS A 3 -4.65 -12.95 -5.58
N LEU A 4 -3.49 -12.31 -5.52
CA LEU A 4 -3.40 -10.85 -5.62
C LEU A 4 -3.93 -10.39 -6.98
N ARG A 5 -4.68 -9.29 -6.96
CA ARG A 5 -5.18 -8.61 -8.16
C ARG A 5 -4.58 -7.19 -8.20
N PRO A 6 -4.42 -6.60 -9.39
CA PRO A 6 -4.15 -5.17 -9.49
C PRO A 6 -5.22 -4.38 -8.72
N VAL A 7 -4.80 -3.32 -8.03
CA VAL A 7 -5.68 -2.49 -7.22
C VAL A 7 -5.52 -1.03 -7.59
N SER A 8 -6.62 -0.28 -7.54
CA SER A 8 -6.54 1.17 -7.72
C SER A 8 -5.74 1.80 -6.58
N TRP A 9 -5.09 2.94 -6.85
CA TRP A 9 -4.36 3.65 -5.81
C TRP A 9 -5.26 4.03 -4.62
N LYS A 10 -6.53 4.39 -4.90
CA LYS A 10 -7.52 4.75 -3.87
C LYS A 10 -7.85 3.56 -2.98
N ASP A 11 -8.09 2.39 -3.57
CA ASP A 11 -8.40 1.17 -2.81
C ASP A 11 -7.20 0.70 -2.01
N PHE A 12 -6.00 0.83 -2.59
CA PHE A 12 -4.76 0.53 -1.89
C PHE A 12 -4.61 1.38 -0.63
N VAL A 13 -4.72 2.71 -0.75
CA VAL A 13 -4.63 3.61 0.41
C VAL A 13 -5.74 3.34 1.42
N LYS A 14 -6.98 3.12 0.97
CA LYS A 14 -8.10 2.81 1.86
C LYS A 14 -7.84 1.54 2.67
N LYS A 15 -7.34 0.46 2.05
CA LYS A 15 -7.07 -0.80 2.74
C LYS A 15 -5.86 -0.69 3.68
N ILE A 16 -4.79 0.01 3.26
CA ILE A 16 -3.64 0.29 4.12
C ILE A 16 -4.05 1.08 5.37
N LYS A 17 -4.97 2.06 5.25
CA LYS A 17 -5.56 2.75 6.41
C LYS A 17 -6.29 1.82 7.36
N LEU A 18 -7.11 0.90 6.82
CA LEU A 18 -7.82 -0.10 7.64
C LEU A 18 -6.87 -1.03 8.41
N LEU A 19 -5.67 -1.25 7.87
CA LEU A 19 -4.60 -2.02 8.53
C LEU A 19 -3.79 -1.19 9.55
N GLY A 20 -4.24 0.02 9.88
CA GLY A 20 -3.68 0.87 10.93
C GLY A 20 -2.59 1.84 10.47
N PHE A 21 -2.46 2.10 9.17
CA PHE A 21 -1.55 3.13 8.69
C PHE A 21 -2.23 4.51 8.60
N GLU A 22 -1.49 5.55 8.96
CA GLU A 22 -1.87 6.95 8.87
C GLU A 22 -1.32 7.61 7.60
N GLY A 23 -1.98 8.68 7.14
CA GLY A 23 -1.62 9.43 5.93
C GLY A 23 -2.68 9.32 4.82
N PRO A 24 -2.31 9.34 3.52
CA PRO A 24 -0.97 9.53 3.01
C PRO A 24 -0.49 10.95 3.24
N PHE A 25 0.76 11.07 3.65
CA PHE A 25 1.49 12.32 3.79
C PHE A 25 2.29 12.59 2.51
N TYR A 26 2.40 13.85 2.13
CA TYR A 26 3.08 14.25 0.90
C TYR A 26 4.33 15.04 1.28
N ARG A 27 5.50 14.41 1.13
CA ARG A 27 6.80 15.09 1.26
C ARG A 27 7.70 14.67 0.11
N GLY A 28 8.02 15.60 -0.78
CA GLY A 28 8.85 15.34 -1.95
C GLY A 28 8.10 14.60 -3.07
N LYS A 29 8.79 13.67 -3.75
CA LYS A 29 8.31 13.05 -5.00
C LYS A 29 7.30 11.92 -4.85
N HIS A 30 7.23 11.27 -3.67
CA HIS A 30 6.35 10.14 -3.41
C HIS A 30 5.61 10.32 -2.08
N PRO A 31 4.31 10.01 -2.01
CA PRO A 31 3.61 9.99 -0.74
C PRO A 31 4.11 8.84 0.14
N TYR A 32 3.88 8.98 1.43
CA TYR A 32 4.21 7.95 2.41
C TYR A 32 3.10 7.82 3.45
N MET A 33 3.05 6.68 4.11
CA MET A 33 2.13 6.36 5.21
C MET A 33 2.92 5.86 6.40
N ILE A 34 2.42 6.06 7.61
CA ILE A 34 3.12 5.70 8.86
C ILE A 34 2.27 4.72 9.64
N LYS A 35 2.90 3.70 10.23
CA LYS A 35 2.28 2.85 11.25
C LYS A 35 3.32 2.59 12.33
N ASP A 36 3.08 3.08 13.55
CA ASP A 36 4.05 3.03 14.65
C ASP A 36 5.42 3.60 14.21
N ASN A 37 6.48 2.79 14.27
CA ASN A 37 7.83 3.14 13.83
C ASN A 37 8.11 2.82 12.35
N LEU A 38 7.11 2.38 11.58
CA LEU A 38 7.26 1.99 10.18
C LEU A 38 6.80 3.12 9.25
N VAL A 39 7.70 3.58 8.38
CA VAL A 39 7.39 4.52 7.30
C VAL A 39 7.32 3.76 5.98
N LEU A 40 6.14 3.75 5.36
CA LEU A 40 5.87 3.11 4.08
C LEU A 40 5.79 4.15 2.97
N THR A 41 6.79 4.21 2.10
CA THR A 41 6.69 4.99 0.85
C THR A 41 5.74 4.28 -0.11
N ILE A 42 4.72 5.00 -0.58
CA ILE A 42 3.70 4.47 -1.49
C ILE A 42 3.87 5.05 -2.90
N PRO A 43 3.42 4.33 -3.96
CA PRO A 43 3.48 4.86 -5.32
C PRO A 43 2.69 6.15 -5.45
N ASN A 44 3.04 6.97 -6.45
CA ASN A 44 2.26 8.16 -6.76
C ASN A 44 0.86 7.80 -7.25
N GLN A 45 -0.08 8.71 -7.03
CA GLN A 45 -1.42 8.57 -7.58
C GLN A 45 -1.34 8.67 -9.11
N HIS A 46 -1.57 7.55 -9.78
CA HIS A 46 -1.66 7.47 -11.23
C HIS A 46 -3.06 7.03 -11.66
N LYS A 47 -3.39 7.20 -12.94
CA LYS A 47 -4.67 6.71 -13.53
C LYS A 47 -4.71 5.19 -13.70
N LYS A 48 -3.59 4.49 -13.51
CA LYS A 48 -3.45 3.03 -13.69
C LYS A 48 -3.44 2.33 -12.34
N ASP A 49 -3.90 1.09 -12.35
CA ASP A 49 -3.82 0.21 -11.18
C ASP A 49 -2.39 -0.10 -10.80
N ILE A 50 -2.18 -0.34 -9.51
CA ILE A 50 -0.95 -0.86 -8.95
C ILE A 50 -0.86 -2.34 -9.35
N GLY A 51 0.06 -2.63 -10.27
CA GLY A 51 0.31 -4.01 -10.70
C GLY A 51 0.80 -4.91 -9.56
N ILE A 52 0.52 -6.21 -9.69
CA ILE A 52 0.84 -7.23 -8.67
C ILE A 52 2.32 -7.16 -8.20
N PRO A 53 3.34 -7.01 -9.07
CA PRO A 53 4.73 -6.97 -8.62
C PRO A 53 5.04 -5.79 -7.71
N LEU A 54 4.48 -4.61 -8.02
CA LEU A 54 4.65 -3.40 -7.21
C LEU A 54 3.89 -3.53 -5.90
N LEU A 55 2.65 -4.02 -5.96
CA LEU A 55 1.84 -4.28 -4.77
C LEU A 55 2.57 -5.21 -3.79
N GLN A 56 3.09 -6.35 -4.27
CA GLN A 56 3.85 -7.30 -3.45
C GLN A 56 5.08 -6.68 -2.78
N ARG A 57 5.82 -5.82 -3.50
CA ARG A 57 6.99 -5.13 -2.95
C ARG A 57 6.59 -4.18 -1.83
N VAL A 58 5.51 -3.42 -2.02
CA VAL A 58 5.00 -2.47 -1.03
C VAL A 58 4.44 -3.19 0.20
N LEU A 59 3.66 -4.26 0.03
CA LEU A 59 3.14 -5.05 1.15
C LEU A 59 4.27 -5.67 1.98
N ARG A 60 5.33 -6.16 1.33
CA ARG A 60 6.52 -6.67 2.02
C ARG A 60 7.22 -5.58 2.85
N GLN A 61 7.34 -4.36 2.32
CA GLN A 61 7.88 -3.22 3.07
C GLN A 61 6.98 -2.82 4.25
N ALA A 62 5.67 -2.95 4.06
CA ALA A 62 4.65 -2.68 5.07
C ALA A 62 4.57 -3.78 6.16
N LYS A 63 5.31 -4.89 6.02
CA LYS A 63 5.19 -6.10 6.84
C LYS A 63 3.77 -6.68 6.86
N ILE A 64 3.01 -6.50 5.78
CA ILE A 64 1.66 -7.05 5.61
C ILE A 64 1.78 -8.35 4.81
N SER A 65 1.25 -9.44 5.37
CA SER A 65 1.16 -10.70 4.63
C SER A 65 0.09 -10.63 3.53
N THR A 66 0.23 -11.45 2.50
CA THR A 66 -0.80 -11.56 1.44
C THR A 66 -2.15 -12.00 2.00
N ASP A 67 -2.15 -12.77 3.09
CA ASP A 67 -3.35 -13.25 3.76
C ASP A 67 -4.08 -12.11 4.49
N GLU A 68 -3.35 -11.33 5.29
CA GLU A 68 -3.88 -10.10 5.90
C GLU A 68 -4.38 -9.10 4.85
N TRP A 69 -3.72 -9.04 3.70
CA TRP A 69 -4.18 -8.20 2.58
C TRP A 69 -5.46 -8.71 1.92
N LEU A 70 -5.81 -9.99 2.04
CA LEU A 70 -6.99 -10.57 1.38
C LEU A 70 -8.12 -10.92 2.35
N SER A 71 -7.86 -10.85 3.65
CA SER A 71 -8.87 -10.75 4.70
C SER A 71 -9.68 -9.46 4.59
#